data_AF-A0A968XJA5-F1
#
_entry.id   AF-A0A968XJA5-F1
#
_cell.length_a   1.000
_cell.length_b   1.000
_cell.length_c   1.000
_cell.angle_alpha   90.00
_cell.angle_beta   90.00
_cell.angle_gamma   90.00
#
_symmetry.space_group_name_H-M   'P 1'
#
loop_
_entity.id
_entity.type
_entity.pdbx_description
1 polymer ?
#
loop_
_entity_poly.entity_id
_entity_poly.type
_entity_poly.pdbx_seq_one_letter_code
_entity_poly.pdbx_strand_id
1 'polypeptide(L)'
;MKRIDWTIWLGIFIGLTAIIAGAWFEGLNLSFLWHPTAILIVGGGTLGAVIIRRGVSGITGALKAIWNLRLKDDGEDAHKVELARLAWLARSAQTKGIKAYESYADSSNDVLIAQGLILLADNTNSEKIKQTLTQRLNWEDEQGLQDAATLEAAGGFAPTFGILGAVIGLIGVLRVLDRPELLGVGIASAFVATIYGIGSANLLLFL
;
A
#
# COMPACT_ATOMS: atom_id res chain seq x y z
N MET A 1 0.78 -0.86 21.18
CA MET A 1 2.11 -0.97 20.51
C MET A 1 1.82 -1.72 19.24
N LYS A 2 1.72 -1.00 18.11
CA LYS A 2 1.28 -1.52 16.81
C LYS A 2 1.98 -2.84 16.50
N ARG A 3 1.22 -3.94 16.54
CA ARG A 3 1.76 -5.29 16.23
C ARG A 3 1.96 -5.40 14.72
N ILE A 4 2.98 -6.11 14.26
CA ILE A 4 3.15 -6.33 12.82
C ILE A 4 2.12 -7.36 12.36
N ASP A 5 1.37 -7.07 11.30
CA ASP A 5 0.53 -8.08 10.65
C ASP A 5 1.40 -9.02 9.83
N TRP A 6 1.58 -10.25 10.33
CA TRP A 6 2.37 -11.29 9.66
C TRP A 6 1.64 -11.98 8.52
N THR A 7 0.32 -11.78 8.39
CA THR A 7 -0.52 -12.50 7.42
C THR A 7 -0.16 -12.12 5.98
N ILE A 8 0.05 -10.82 5.72
CA ILE A 8 0.46 -10.30 4.41
C ILE A 8 1.80 -10.91 3.99
N TRP A 9 2.78 -10.90 4.88
CA TRP A 9 4.12 -11.46 4.61
C TRP A 9 4.06 -12.97 4.38
N LEU A 10 3.25 -13.68 5.15
CA LEU A 10 3.03 -15.12 4.97
C LEU A 10 2.39 -15.43 3.61
N GLY A 11 1.38 -14.66 3.20
CA GLY A 11 0.73 -14.80 1.89
C GLY A 11 1.70 -14.57 0.73
N ILE A 12 2.46 -13.47 0.78
CA ILE A 12 3.51 -13.16 -0.21
C ILE A 12 4.56 -14.27 -0.26
N PHE A 13 5.01 -14.76 0.91
CA PHE A 13 6.00 -15.82 1.00
C PHE A 13 5.52 -17.14 0.38
N ILE A 14 4.28 -17.55 0.67
CA ILE A 14 3.67 -18.76 0.11
C ILE A 14 3.54 -18.62 -1.41
N GLY A 15 3.03 -17.49 -1.91
CA GLY A 15 2.87 -17.24 -3.34
C GLY A 15 4.20 -17.26 -4.10
N LEU A 16 5.21 -16.55 -3.60
CA LEU A 16 6.55 -16.53 -4.21
C LEU A 16 7.21 -17.91 -4.17
N THR A 17 7.11 -18.62 -3.04
CA THR A 17 7.70 -19.96 -2.90
C THR A 17 7.05 -20.95 -3.85
N ALA A 18 5.73 -20.89 -4.05
CA ALA A 18 5.03 -21.75 -5.01
C ALA A 18 5.51 -21.53 -6.45
N ILE A 19 5.69 -20.27 -6.87
CA ILE A 19 6.20 -19.93 -8.22
C ILE A 19 7.65 -20.40 -8.39
N ILE A 20 8.51 -20.11 -7.41
CA ILE A 20 9.94 -20.45 -7.46
C ILE A 20 10.15 -21.96 -7.41
N ALA A 21 9.46 -22.66 -6.50
CA ALA A 21 9.55 -24.10 -6.37
C ALA A 21 9.02 -24.80 -7.62
N GLY A 22 7.89 -24.34 -8.18
CA GLY A 22 7.36 -24.84 -9.44
C GLY A 22 8.37 -24.73 -10.59
N ALA A 23 8.97 -23.57 -10.77
CA ALA A 23 10.02 -23.35 -11.77
C ALA A 23 11.25 -24.24 -11.55
N TRP A 24 11.64 -24.47 -10.28
CA TRP A 24 12.77 -25.33 -9.95
C TRP A 24 12.48 -26.82 -10.24
N PHE A 25 11.26 -27.30 -9.97
CA PHE A 25 10.85 -28.67 -10.34
C PHE A 25 10.81 -28.90 -11.85
N GLU A 26 10.56 -27.85 -12.63
CA GLU A 26 10.69 -27.87 -14.10
C GLU A 26 12.16 -27.80 -14.58
N GLY A 27 13.13 -27.65 -13.66
CA GLY A 27 14.56 -27.58 -13.98
C GLY A 27 15.03 -26.21 -14.48
N LEU A 28 14.25 -25.14 -14.26
CA LEU A 28 14.60 -23.80 -14.71
C LEU A 28 15.62 -23.11 -13.77
N ASN A 29 16.65 -22.50 -14.35
CA ASN A 29 17.61 -21.69 -13.61
C ASN A 29 17.03 -20.31 -13.29
N LEU A 30 16.95 -19.92 -12.01
CA LEU A 30 16.36 -18.65 -11.55
C LEU A 30 16.92 -17.39 -12.23
N SER A 31 18.10 -17.46 -12.85
CA SER A 31 18.64 -16.41 -13.71
C SER A 31 17.70 -16.03 -14.88
N PHE A 32 16.78 -16.91 -15.29
CA PHE A 32 15.79 -16.61 -16.33
C PHE A 32 14.86 -15.46 -15.95
N LEU A 33 14.65 -15.20 -14.65
CA LEU A 33 13.82 -14.08 -14.23
C LEU A 33 14.51 -12.74 -14.45
N TRP A 34 15.84 -12.68 -14.55
CA TRP A 34 16.56 -11.42 -14.64
C TRP A 34 16.51 -10.80 -16.05
N HIS A 35 15.43 -10.08 -16.35
CA HIS A 35 15.27 -9.31 -17.58
C HIS A 35 14.99 -7.82 -17.30
N PRO A 36 16.02 -6.95 -17.35
CA PRO A 36 15.87 -5.51 -17.08
C PRO A 36 14.83 -4.81 -17.98
N THR A 37 14.72 -5.26 -19.23
CA THR A 37 13.73 -4.76 -20.20
C THR A 37 12.29 -5.00 -19.72
N ALA A 38 12.01 -6.21 -19.25
CA ALA A 38 10.70 -6.57 -18.71
C ALA A 38 10.36 -5.77 -17.45
N ILE A 39 11.32 -5.59 -16.53
CA ILE A 39 11.14 -4.77 -15.33
C ILE A 39 10.81 -3.31 -15.70
N LEU A 40 11.54 -2.74 -16.66
CA LEU A 40 11.35 -1.36 -17.07
C LEU A 40 9.98 -1.14 -17.73
N ILE A 41 9.54 -2.04 -18.60
CA ILE A 41 8.25 -1.92 -19.30
C ILE A 41 7.10 -2.07 -18.31
N VAL A 42 7.11 -3.11 -17.48
CA VAL A 42 6.02 -3.39 -16.54
C VAL A 42 6.03 -2.36 -15.42
N GLY A 43 7.16 -2.18 -14.74
CA GLY A 43 7.27 -1.25 -13.61
C GLY A 43 7.11 0.20 -14.04
N GLY A 44 7.85 0.63 -15.06
CA GLY A 44 7.80 1.99 -15.58
C GLY A 44 6.45 2.31 -16.22
N GLY A 45 5.87 1.36 -16.98
CA GLY A 45 4.54 1.52 -17.58
C GLY A 45 3.44 1.64 -16.53
N THR A 46 3.44 0.76 -15.52
CA THR A 46 2.46 0.81 -14.42
C THR A 46 2.56 2.10 -13.64
N LEU A 47 3.78 2.51 -13.25
CA LEU A 47 4.01 3.79 -12.57
C LEU A 47 3.54 4.98 -13.42
N GLY A 48 3.88 5.00 -14.71
CA GLY A 48 3.44 6.05 -15.63
C GLY A 48 1.91 6.13 -15.74
N ALA A 49 1.23 4.99 -15.86
CA ALA A 49 -0.23 4.94 -15.91
C ALA A 49 -0.89 5.40 -14.61
N VAL A 50 -0.31 5.05 -13.46
CA VAL A 50 -0.76 5.54 -12.15
C VAL A 50 -0.59 7.06 -12.05
N ILE A 51 0.54 7.62 -12.49
CA ILE A 51 0.78 9.07 -12.52
C ILE A 51 -0.24 9.77 -13.42
N ILE A 52 -0.53 9.22 -14.60
CA ILE A 52 -1.54 9.77 -15.51
C ILE A 52 -2.93 9.78 -14.85
N ARG A 53 -3.28 8.71 -14.12
CA ARG A 53 -4.61 8.58 -13.50
C ARG A 53 -4.77 9.40 -12.22
N ARG A 54 -3.72 9.52 -11.39
CA ARG A 54 -3.82 10.03 -10.01
C ARG A 54 -2.77 11.06 -9.61
N GLY A 55 -1.89 11.42 -10.52
CA GLY A 55 -0.77 12.31 -10.24
C GLY A 55 0.29 11.68 -9.34
N VAL A 56 1.29 12.47 -8.99
CA VAL A 56 2.42 12.04 -8.14
C VAL A 56 2.00 11.85 -6.68
N SER A 57 1.02 12.62 -6.20
CA SER A 57 0.49 12.50 -4.85
C SER A 57 -0.09 11.12 -4.57
N GLY A 58 -0.80 10.54 -5.54
CA GLY A 58 -1.38 9.19 -5.41
C GLY A 58 -0.33 8.11 -5.17
N ILE A 59 0.87 8.21 -5.76
CA ILE A 59 1.97 7.25 -5.49
C ILE A 59 2.41 7.36 -4.04
N THR A 60 2.63 8.58 -3.56
CA THR A 60 3.11 8.79 -2.19
C THR A 60 2.07 8.37 -1.15
N GLY A 61 0.78 8.56 -1.44
CA GLY A 61 -0.33 8.07 -0.62
C GLY A 61 -0.39 6.55 -0.60
N ALA A 62 -0.38 5.90 -1.76
CA ALA A 62 -0.35 4.45 -1.89
C ALA A 62 0.84 3.79 -1.16
N LEU A 63 2.04 4.37 -1.26
CA LEU A 63 3.22 3.89 -0.53
C LEU A 63 3.07 4.02 0.98
N LYS A 64 2.51 5.14 1.46
CA LYS A 64 2.20 5.32 2.88
C LYS A 64 1.14 4.34 3.35
N ALA A 65 0.11 4.08 2.54
CA ALA A 65 -0.92 3.10 2.85
C ALA A 65 -0.34 1.69 2.99
N ILE A 66 0.49 1.23 2.05
CA ILE A 66 1.22 -0.05 2.17
C ILE A 66 2.03 -0.10 3.48
N TRP A 67 2.74 0.98 3.80
CA TRP A 67 3.54 1.04 5.02
C TRP A 67 2.66 0.95 6.28
N ASN A 68 1.51 1.61 6.26
CA ASN A 68 0.55 1.61 7.37
C ASN A 68 -0.16 0.26 7.52
N LEU A 69 -0.43 -0.47 6.44
CA LEU A 69 -1.01 -1.82 6.46
C LEU A 69 -0.13 -2.85 7.18
N ARG A 70 1.18 -2.61 7.27
CA ARG A 70 2.11 -3.45 8.06
C ARG A 70 1.79 -3.40 9.56
N LEU A 71 1.10 -2.36 10.01
CA LEU A 71 0.76 -2.12 11.40
C LEU A 71 -0.66 -2.67 11.63
N LYS A 72 -0.73 -3.78 12.35
CA LYS A 72 -1.98 -4.38 12.81
C LYS A 72 -2.70 -3.40 13.73
N ASP A 73 -4.01 -3.29 13.56
CA ASP A 73 -4.88 -2.62 14.51
C ASP A 73 -4.69 -3.25 15.91
N ASP A 74 -4.52 -2.42 16.94
CA ASP A 74 -4.15 -2.90 18.29
C ASP A 74 -5.29 -3.69 18.97
N GLY A 75 -6.41 -3.94 18.27
CA GLY A 75 -7.51 -4.80 18.68
C GLY A 75 -8.38 -4.18 19.79
N GLU A 76 -9.38 -4.95 20.25
CA GLU A 76 -10.33 -4.50 21.28
C GLU A 76 -9.66 -3.96 22.56
N ASP A 77 -8.51 -4.53 22.93
CA ASP A 77 -7.85 -4.18 24.19
C ASP A 77 -7.25 -2.77 24.15
N ALA A 78 -6.72 -2.32 23.01
CA ALA A 78 -6.23 -0.94 22.89
C ALA A 78 -7.37 0.08 22.89
N HIS A 79 -8.52 -0.27 22.30
CA HIS A 79 -9.69 0.60 22.37
C HIS A 79 -10.18 0.78 23.82
N LYS A 80 -10.23 -0.31 24.60
CA LYS A 80 -10.58 -0.26 26.04
C LYS A 80 -9.59 0.58 26.84
N VAL A 81 -8.29 0.46 26.57
CA VAL A 81 -7.25 1.26 27.22
C VAL A 81 -7.39 2.75 26.89
N GLU A 82 -7.67 3.09 25.64
CA GLU A 82 -7.79 4.49 25.23
C GLU A 82 -9.08 5.13 25.76
N LEU A 83 -10.20 4.38 25.79
CA LEU A 83 -11.42 4.82 26.48
C LEU A 83 -11.19 5.07 27.97
N ALA A 84 -10.46 4.18 28.64
CA ALA A 84 -10.12 4.35 30.06
C ALA A 84 -9.25 5.60 30.29
N ARG A 85 -8.31 5.90 29.37
CA ARG A 85 -7.50 7.13 29.40
C ARG A 85 -8.35 8.39 29.25
N LEU A 86 -9.25 8.41 28.27
CA LEU A 86 -10.15 9.55 28.07
C LEU A 86 -11.08 9.77 29.28
N ALA A 87 -11.60 8.70 29.89
CA ALA A 87 -12.40 8.77 31.10
C ALA A 87 -11.60 9.31 32.30
N TRP A 88 -10.34 8.88 32.45
CA TRP A 88 -9.44 9.41 33.47
C TRP A 88 -9.14 10.89 33.25
N LEU A 89 -8.91 11.30 32.01
CA LEU A 89 -8.64 12.69 31.65
C LEU A 89 -9.83 13.60 31.98
N ALA A 90 -11.06 13.16 31.69
CA ALA A 90 -12.28 13.87 32.06
C ALA A 90 -12.39 14.10 33.57
N ARG A 91 -11.99 13.10 34.39
CA ARG A 91 -11.94 13.24 35.86
C ARG A 91 -10.80 14.16 36.31
N SER A 92 -9.63 14.07 35.68
CA SER A 92 -8.50 14.95 35.99
C SER A 92 -8.79 16.41 35.65
N ALA A 93 -9.55 16.68 34.60
CA ALA A 93 -9.93 18.04 34.20
C ALA A 93 -10.85 18.72 35.22
N GLN A 94 -11.67 17.97 35.97
CA GLN A 94 -12.48 18.54 37.06
C GLN A 94 -11.63 19.10 38.20
N THR A 95 -10.42 18.58 38.41
CA THR A 95 -9.52 19.02 39.49
C THR A 95 -8.41 19.96 39.02
N LYS A 96 -7.87 19.74 37.82
CA LYS A 96 -6.74 20.51 37.25
C LYS A 96 -7.17 21.57 36.23
N GLY A 97 -8.45 21.61 35.87
CA GLY A 97 -8.99 22.53 34.87
C GLY A 97 -8.51 22.23 33.44
N ILE A 98 -8.69 23.21 32.57
CA ILE A 98 -8.45 23.12 31.11
C ILE A 98 -7.01 22.72 30.74
N LYS A 99 -6.01 23.12 31.55
CA LYS A 99 -4.59 22.79 31.33
C LYS A 99 -4.32 21.28 31.24
N ALA A 100 -5.17 20.44 31.82
CA ALA A 100 -5.04 18.99 31.71
C ALA A 100 -5.25 18.51 30.26
N TYR A 101 -6.14 19.15 29.50
CA TYR A 101 -6.41 18.80 28.11
C TYR A 101 -5.25 19.20 27.20
N GLU A 102 -4.70 20.40 27.37
CA GLU A 102 -3.55 20.90 26.60
C GLU A 102 -2.31 20.01 26.78
N SER A 103 -1.94 19.70 28.03
CA SER A 103 -0.77 18.84 28.30
C SER A 103 -0.92 17.43 27.74
N TYR A 104 -2.16 16.91 27.68
CA TYR A 104 -2.40 15.60 27.08
C TYR A 104 -2.45 15.67 25.55
N ALA A 105 -2.98 16.75 24.98
CA ALA A 105 -2.95 16.98 23.53
C ALA A 105 -1.51 17.02 23.01
N ASP A 106 -0.60 17.69 23.73
CA ASP A 106 0.82 17.78 23.38
C ASP A 106 1.58 16.45 23.45
N SER A 107 1.12 15.52 24.29
CA SER A 107 1.74 14.19 24.47
C SER A 107 1.02 13.07 23.71
N SER A 108 -0.12 13.36 23.08
CA SER A 108 -0.88 12.40 22.30
C SER A 108 -0.26 12.21 20.91
N ASN A 109 0.00 10.96 20.55
CA ASN A 109 0.39 10.59 19.18
C ASN A 109 -0.81 10.51 18.22
N ASP A 110 -2.04 10.51 18.77
CA ASP A 110 -3.26 10.52 17.98
C ASP A 110 -3.71 11.97 17.74
N VAL A 111 -3.66 12.37 16.47
CA VAL A 111 -3.96 13.73 16.02
C VAL A 111 -5.46 14.04 16.13
N LEU A 112 -6.34 13.03 16.05
CA LEU A 112 -7.78 13.22 16.22
C LEU A 112 -8.09 13.53 17.69
N ILE A 113 -7.49 12.76 18.62
CA ILE A 113 -7.63 12.98 20.06
C ILE A 113 -7.06 14.35 20.44
N ALA A 114 -5.84 14.66 19.99
CA ALA A 114 -5.21 15.95 20.29
C ALA A 114 -6.07 17.14 19.83
N GLN A 115 -6.62 17.07 18.61
CA GLN A 115 -7.50 18.11 18.09
C GLN A 115 -8.80 18.24 18.91
N GLY A 116 -9.40 17.12 19.32
CA GLY A 116 -10.60 17.13 20.17
C GLY A 116 -10.34 17.78 21.52
N LEU A 117 -9.20 17.50 22.15
CA LEU A 117 -8.80 18.07 23.43
C LEU A 117 -8.50 19.58 23.36
N ILE A 118 -7.87 20.03 22.28
CA ILE A 118 -7.65 21.47 22.03
C ILE A 118 -8.99 22.20 21.88
N LEU A 119 -9.92 21.65 21.09
CA LEU A 119 -11.24 22.28 20.93
C LEU A 119 -12.06 22.33 22.23
N LEU A 120 -11.91 21.31 23.08
CA LEU A 120 -12.49 21.31 24.44
C LEU A 120 -11.83 22.36 25.33
N ALA A 121 -10.50 22.53 25.24
CA ALA A 121 -9.78 23.57 25.97
C ALA A 121 -10.22 24.98 25.56
N ASP A 122 -10.50 25.18 24.28
CA ASP A 122 -11.04 26.43 23.72
C ASP A 122 -12.53 26.68 24.04
N ASN A 123 -13.15 25.81 24.86
CA ASN A 123 -14.56 25.88 25.23
C ASN A 123 -15.52 25.90 24.02
N THR A 124 -15.17 25.16 22.96
CA THR A 124 -16.00 25.04 21.76
C THR A 124 -17.28 24.25 22.08
N ASN A 125 -18.41 24.62 21.45
CA ASN A 125 -19.67 23.87 21.60
C ASN A 125 -19.48 22.41 21.14
N SER A 126 -19.94 21.46 21.97
CA SER A 126 -19.96 20.02 21.71
C SER A 126 -20.43 19.64 20.30
N GLU A 127 -21.48 20.29 19.78
CA GLU A 127 -21.99 20.02 18.43
C GLU A 127 -20.96 20.35 17.34
N LYS A 128 -20.26 21.48 17.49
CA LYS A 128 -19.20 21.91 16.57
C LYS A 128 -17.94 21.06 16.70
N ILE A 129 -17.61 20.61 17.91
CA ILE A 129 -16.51 19.65 18.13
C ILE A 129 -16.81 18.35 17.39
N LYS A 130 -18.00 17.78 17.62
CA LYS A 130 -18.44 16.56 16.94
C LYS A 130 -18.40 16.72 15.43
N GLN A 131 -18.96 17.81 14.90
CA GLN A 131 -18.95 18.07 13.46
C GLN A 131 -17.51 18.13 12.90
N THR A 132 -16.60 18.82 13.58
CA THR A 132 -15.20 18.97 13.14
C THR A 132 -14.48 17.62 13.14
N LEU A 133 -14.60 16.85 14.23
CA LEU A 133 -13.96 15.54 14.34
C LEU A 133 -14.56 14.54 13.35
N THR A 134 -15.89 14.53 13.15
CA THR A 134 -16.56 13.68 12.15
C THR A 134 -16.14 14.05 10.74
N GLN A 135 -16.06 15.34 10.40
CA GLN A 135 -15.58 15.77 9.09
C GLN A 135 -14.16 15.29 8.83
N ARG A 136 -13.31 15.32 9.86
CA ARG A 136 -11.95 14.84 9.73
C ARG A 136 -11.85 13.33 9.58
N LEU A 137 -12.63 12.56 10.33
CA LEU A 137 -12.73 11.12 10.15
C LEU A 137 -13.16 10.77 8.72
N ASN A 138 -14.20 11.42 8.21
CA ASN A 138 -14.66 11.22 6.84
C ASN A 138 -13.56 11.54 5.81
N TRP A 139 -12.79 12.60 6.04
CA TRP A 139 -11.67 12.96 5.17
C TRP A 139 -10.54 11.92 5.22
N GLU A 140 -10.20 11.40 6.39
CA GLU A 140 -9.19 10.32 6.54
C GLU A 140 -9.66 9.02 5.87
N ASP A 141 -10.94 8.67 6.01
CA ASP A 141 -11.56 7.52 5.32
C ASP A 141 -11.55 7.69 3.80
N GLU A 142 -11.96 8.85 3.29
CA GLU A 142 -11.93 9.16 1.86
C GLU A 142 -10.50 9.12 1.30
N GLN A 143 -9.51 9.62 2.05
CA GLN A 143 -8.10 9.50 1.66
C GLN A 143 -7.65 8.03 1.63
N GLY A 144 -8.01 7.23 2.63
CA GLY A 144 -7.70 5.80 2.66
C GLY A 144 -8.30 5.05 1.46
N LEU A 145 -9.57 5.33 1.12
CA LEU A 145 -10.22 4.78 -0.07
C LEU A 145 -9.54 5.21 -1.36
N GLN A 146 -9.10 6.46 -1.44
CA GLN A 146 -8.30 6.92 -2.57
C GLN A 146 -6.97 6.16 -2.62
N ASP A 147 -6.21 6.05 -1.54
CA ASP A 147 -4.93 5.32 -1.57
C ASP A 147 -5.10 3.85 -2.02
N ALA A 148 -6.11 3.15 -1.48
CA ALA A 148 -6.46 1.78 -1.89
C ALA A 148 -6.80 1.70 -3.38
N ALA A 149 -7.66 2.60 -3.87
CA ALA A 149 -8.05 2.61 -5.27
C ALA A 149 -6.88 3.01 -6.22
N THR A 150 -5.79 3.58 -5.69
CA THR A 150 -4.54 3.81 -6.45
C THR A 150 -3.78 2.51 -6.64
N LEU A 151 -3.71 1.68 -5.60
CA LEU A 151 -3.10 0.35 -5.65
C LEU A 151 -3.89 -0.59 -6.57
N GLU A 152 -5.22 -0.55 -6.48
CA GLU A 152 -6.10 -1.30 -7.38
C GLU A 152 -5.89 -0.88 -8.85
N ALA A 153 -5.75 0.42 -9.10
CA ALA A 153 -5.43 0.92 -10.43
C ALA A 153 -4.07 0.38 -10.93
N ALA A 154 -3.04 0.41 -10.07
CA ALA A 154 -1.73 -0.13 -10.40
C ALA A 154 -1.81 -1.64 -10.71
N GLY A 155 -2.53 -2.40 -9.89
CA GLY A 155 -2.78 -3.82 -10.09
C GLY A 155 -3.55 -4.13 -11.38
N GLY A 156 -4.44 -3.25 -11.80
CA GLY A 156 -5.12 -3.34 -13.10
C GLY A 156 -4.22 -3.03 -14.31
N PHE A 157 -3.24 -2.13 -14.16
CA PHE A 157 -2.33 -1.75 -15.24
C PHE A 157 -1.12 -2.68 -15.38
N ALA A 158 -0.61 -3.26 -14.30
CA ALA A 158 0.58 -4.12 -14.36
C ALA A 158 0.45 -5.31 -15.34
N PRO A 159 -0.66 -6.06 -15.41
CA PRO A 159 -0.84 -7.15 -16.37
C PRO A 159 -0.92 -6.65 -17.82
N THR A 160 -1.53 -5.47 -18.05
CA THR A 160 -1.66 -4.93 -19.41
C THR A 160 -0.30 -4.48 -19.95
N PHE A 161 0.56 -3.88 -19.13
CA PHE A 161 1.95 -3.62 -19.49
C PHE A 161 2.78 -4.91 -19.62
N GLY A 162 2.44 -5.96 -18.87
CA GLY A 162 3.00 -7.31 -19.08
C GLY A 162 2.72 -7.83 -20.49
N ILE A 163 1.47 -7.71 -20.96
CA ILE A 163 1.07 -8.08 -22.33
C ILE A 163 1.81 -7.20 -23.36
N LEU A 164 1.90 -5.89 -23.14
CA LEU A 164 2.68 -5.01 -24.02
C LEU A 164 4.16 -5.40 -24.07
N GLY A 165 4.76 -5.73 -22.93
CA GLY A 165 6.13 -6.24 -22.85
C GLY A 165 6.32 -7.54 -23.61
N ALA A 166 5.33 -8.45 -23.55
CA ALA A 166 5.34 -9.67 -24.34
C ALA A 166 5.29 -9.39 -25.85
N VAL A 167 4.43 -8.47 -26.29
CA VAL A 167 4.35 -8.05 -27.70
C VAL A 167 5.67 -7.42 -28.17
N ILE A 168 6.26 -6.51 -27.38
CA ILE A 168 7.55 -5.89 -27.69
C ILE A 168 8.67 -6.95 -27.78
N GLY A 169 8.69 -7.90 -26.84
CA GLY A 169 9.64 -9.01 -26.84
C GLY A 169 9.52 -9.85 -28.11
N LEU A 170 8.30 -10.22 -28.50
CA LEU A 170 8.05 -10.98 -29.74
C LEU A 170 8.38 -10.19 -31.01
N ILE A 171 8.12 -8.87 -31.05
CA ILE A 171 8.59 -8.02 -32.16
C ILE A 171 10.13 -8.07 -32.27
N GLY A 172 10.83 -8.12 -31.14
CA GLY A 172 12.28 -8.33 -31.10
C GLY A 172 12.69 -9.67 -31.71
N VAL A 173 11.98 -10.74 -31.39
CA VAL A 173 12.21 -12.10 -31.95
C VAL A 173 12.02 -12.10 -33.47
N LEU A 174 10.97 -11.43 -33.97
CA LEU A 174 10.69 -11.35 -35.41
C LEU A 174 11.80 -10.67 -36.23
N ARG A 175 12.65 -9.85 -35.59
CA ARG A 175 13.79 -9.19 -36.25
C ARG A 175 14.99 -10.10 -36.46
N VAL A 176 15.02 -11.26 -35.80
CA VAL A 176 16.20 -12.13 -35.69
C VAL A 176 15.84 -13.58 -36.04
N LEU A 177 14.82 -13.76 -36.89
CA LEU A 177 14.34 -15.08 -37.34
C LEU A 177 15.39 -15.90 -38.08
N ASP A 178 16.38 -15.24 -38.66
CA ASP A 178 17.52 -15.83 -39.35
C ASP A 178 18.61 -16.37 -38.39
N ARG A 179 18.53 -16.08 -37.09
CA ARG A 179 19.51 -16.52 -36.07
C ARG A 179 18.81 -17.22 -34.90
N PRO A 180 18.63 -18.55 -34.98
CA PRO A 180 17.91 -19.33 -33.98
C PRO A 180 18.46 -19.19 -32.56
N GLU A 181 19.76 -18.92 -32.42
CA GLU A 181 20.44 -18.80 -31.13
C GLU A 181 19.95 -17.59 -30.32
N LEU A 182 19.43 -16.55 -30.98
CA LEU A 182 18.96 -15.31 -30.35
C LEU A 182 17.45 -15.31 -30.10
N LEU A 183 16.70 -16.26 -30.67
CA LEU A 183 15.25 -16.37 -30.49
C LEU A 183 14.88 -16.60 -29.03
N GLY A 184 15.64 -17.47 -28.34
CA GLY A 184 15.38 -17.83 -26.94
C GLY A 184 15.38 -16.62 -26.01
N VAL A 185 16.27 -15.65 -26.23
CA VAL A 185 16.39 -14.45 -25.39
C VAL A 185 15.16 -13.55 -25.51
N GLY A 186 14.68 -13.32 -26.74
CA GLY A 186 13.51 -12.47 -26.99
C GLY A 186 12.20 -13.10 -26.50
N ILE A 187 12.05 -14.42 -26.69
CA ILE A 187 10.90 -15.18 -26.20
C ILE A 187 10.89 -15.20 -24.67
N ALA A 188 12.03 -15.46 -24.03
CA ALA A 188 12.15 -15.45 -22.57
C ALA A 188 11.80 -14.07 -22.00
N SER A 189 12.31 -12.98 -22.59
CA SER A 189 11.95 -11.62 -22.16
C SER A 189 10.45 -11.35 -22.25
N ALA A 190 9.77 -11.90 -23.28
CA ALA A 190 8.33 -11.72 -23.46
C ALA A 190 7.52 -12.43 -22.35
N PHE A 191 7.86 -13.68 -22.04
CA PHE A 191 7.18 -14.42 -20.97
C PHE A 191 7.47 -13.86 -19.57
N VAL A 192 8.69 -13.41 -19.32
CA VAL A 192 9.06 -12.79 -18.04
C VAL A 192 8.32 -11.47 -17.82
N ALA A 193 8.06 -10.69 -18.88
CA ALA A 193 7.20 -9.51 -18.77
C ALA A 193 5.77 -9.86 -18.30
N THR A 194 5.20 -10.96 -18.80
CA THR A 194 3.88 -11.44 -18.36
C THR A 194 3.91 -11.93 -16.91
N ILE A 195 4.95 -12.67 -16.50
CA ILE A 195 5.14 -13.11 -15.12
C ILE A 195 5.22 -11.89 -14.18
N TYR A 196 5.97 -10.86 -14.55
CA TYR A 196 6.07 -9.64 -13.76
C TYR A 196 4.75 -8.87 -13.71
N GLY A 197 4.03 -8.74 -14.81
CA GLY A 197 2.75 -8.04 -14.85
C GLY A 197 1.71 -8.71 -13.94
N ILE A 198 1.47 -10.01 -14.15
CA ILE A 198 0.45 -10.76 -13.39
C ILE A 198 0.92 -11.00 -11.95
N GLY A 199 2.19 -11.34 -11.76
CA GLY A 199 2.76 -11.62 -10.44
C GLY A 199 2.75 -10.39 -9.54
N SER A 200 3.20 -9.22 -10.04
CA SER A 200 3.17 -7.99 -9.24
C SER A 200 1.75 -7.53 -8.94
N ALA A 201 0.81 -7.66 -9.88
CA ALA A 201 -0.59 -7.32 -9.65
C ALA A 201 -1.19 -8.11 -8.48
N ASN A 202 -1.06 -9.44 -8.51
CA ASN A 202 -1.74 -10.33 -7.56
C ASN A 202 -1.01 -10.52 -6.24
N LEU A 203 0.33 -10.43 -6.22
CA LEU A 203 1.11 -10.64 -5.00
C LEU A 203 1.39 -9.34 -4.23
N LEU A 204 1.41 -8.18 -4.92
CA LEU A 204 1.90 -6.93 -4.34
C LEU A 204 0.93 -5.75 -4.45
N LEU A 205 0.06 -5.68 -5.46
CA LEU A 205 -0.74 -4.48 -5.74
C LEU A 205 -2.21 -4.60 -5.33
N PHE A 206 -2.81 -5.79 -5.35
CA PHE A 206 -4.18 -6.04 -4.85
C PHE A 206 -4.24 -6.38 -3.35
N LEU A 207 -3.29 -5.86 -2.55
CA LEU A 207 -3.22 -6.04 -1.10
C LEU A 207 -4.34 -5.31 -0.34
#